data_AF-A0A7W6NY99-F1
#
_entry.id   AF-A0A7W6NY99-F1
#
_cell.length_a   1.000
_cell.length_b   1.000
_cell.length_c   1.000
_cell.angle_alpha   90.00
_cell.angle_beta   90.00
_cell.angle_gamma   90.00
#
_symmetry.space_group_name_H-M   'P 1'
#
loop_
_entity.id
_entity.type
_entity.pdbx_description
1 polymer ?
#
loop_
_entity_poly.entity_id
_entity_poly.type
_entity_poly.pdbx_seq_one_letter_code
_entity_poly.pdbx_strand_id
1 'polypeptide(L)' 'MITPDDAGRAMLERQLKAEVYDCVVIGAGLRLPPKSLALFEAVVNIVHHAAPGAAIAFNTKPEDTAAAAARQLGLGR' A
#
# COMPACT_ATOMS: atom_id res chain seq x y z
N MET A 1 5.82 6.19 7.56
CA MET A 1 5.51 5.00 8.37
C MET A 1 4.09 5.18 8.90
N ILE A 2 3.22 4.18 8.77
CA ILE A 2 1.82 4.27 9.19
C ILE A 2 1.74 3.73 10.62
N THR A 3 1.12 4.49 11.51
CA THR A 3 0.82 4.05 12.87
C THR A 3 -0.42 3.14 12.87
N PRO A 4 -0.53 2.15 13.77
CA PRO A 4 -1.61 1.15 13.76
C PRO A 4 -2.99 1.66 14.22
N ASP A 5 -3.12 2.95 14.48
CA ASP A 5 -4.32 3.63 14.99
C ASP A 5 -5.05 4.43 13.90
N ASP A 6 -6.14 5.10 14.29
CA ASP A 6 -6.98 5.88 13.37
C ASP A 6 -6.23 7.05 12.72
N ALA A 7 -5.27 7.65 13.42
CA ALA A 7 -4.46 8.72 12.87
C ALA A 7 -3.62 8.25 11.68
N GLY A 8 -3.05 7.04 11.76
CA GLY A 8 -2.30 6.43 10.67
C GLY A 8 -3.17 6.16 9.44
N ARG A 9 -4.39 5.67 9.65
CA ARG A 9 -5.39 5.42 8.58
C ARG A 9 -5.81 6.73 7.90
N ALA A 10 -6.16 7.75 8.68
CA ALA A 10 -6.56 9.05 8.15
C ALA A 10 -5.44 9.75 7.38
N MET A 11 -4.19 9.64 7.87
CA MET A 11 -3.01 10.14 7.16
C MET A 11 -2.84 9.46 5.80
N LEU A 12 -2.95 8.12 5.74
CA LEU A 12 -2.84 7.38 4.49
C LEU A 12 -3.91 7.81 3.49
N GLU A 13 -5.17 7.86 3.92
CA GLU A 13 -6.29 8.26 3.07
C GLU A 13 -6.09 9.68 2.50
N ARG A 14 -5.67 10.63 3.35
CA ARG A 14 -5.37 12.00 2.93
C ARG A 14 -4.27 12.05 1.87
N GLN A 15 -3.20 11.27 2.03
CA GLN A 15 -2.11 11.25 1.06
C GLN A 15 -2.56 10.66 -0.28
N LEU A 16 -3.30 9.54 -0.25
CA LEU A 16 -3.80 8.89 -1.46
C LEU A 16 -4.79 9.75 -2.25
N LYS A 17 -5.53 10.63 -1.57
CA LYS A 17 -6.44 11.59 -2.23
C LYS A 17 -5.75 12.85 -2.74
N ALA A 18 -4.53 13.13 -2.29
CA ALA A 18 -3.81 14.36 -2.65
C ALA A 18 -3.18 14.28 -4.04
N GLU A 19 -2.82 13.08 -4.50
CA GLU A 19 -2.13 12.87 -5.77
C GLU A 19 -2.62 11.59 -6.45
N VAL A 20 -2.43 11.50 -7.77
CA VAL A 20 -2.72 10.27 -8.53
C VAL A 20 -1.48 9.38 -8.50
N TYR A 21 -1.66 8.16 -7.97
CA TYR A 21 -0.61 7.14 -7.93
C TYR A 21 -0.89 6.05 -8.95
N ASP A 22 0.14 5.64 -9.69
CA ASP A 22 0.02 4.52 -10.62
C ASP A 22 0.16 3.17 -9.90
N CYS A 23 0.89 3.15 -8.78
CA CYS A 23 1.11 1.95 -7.98
C CYS A 23 1.42 2.30 -6.52
N VAL A 24 0.88 1.53 -5.58
CA VAL A 24 1.18 1.58 -4.15
C VAL A 24 1.85 0.29 -3.73
N VAL A 25 3.09 0.38 -3.23
CA VAL A 25 3.82 -0.79 -2.72
C VAL A 25 3.62 -0.91 -1.21
N ILE A 26 3.06 -2.04 -0.78
CA ILE A 26 2.89 -2.39 0.63
C ILE A 26 4.03 -3.32 1.07
N GLY A 27 4.80 -2.83 2.03
CA GLY A 27 6.02 -3.47 2.50
C GLY A 27 5.82 -4.74 3.33
N ALA A 28 6.75 -5.68 3.24
CA ALA A 28 6.77 -6.92 4.02
C ALA A 28 6.69 -6.70 5.54
N GLY A 29 7.26 -5.61 6.06
CA GLY A 29 7.16 -5.23 7.47
C GLY A 29 5.73 -4.96 7.96
N LEU A 30 4.79 -4.65 7.05
CA LEU A 30 3.38 -4.52 7.38
C LEU A 30 2.62 -5.85 7.25
N ARG A 31 2.97 -6.67 6.25
CA ARG A 31 2.20 -7.85 5.86
C ARG A 31 2.62 -9.14 6.57
N LEU A 32 3.90 -9.31 6.89
CA LEU A 32 4.42 -10.56 7.44
C LEU A 32 4.17 -10.76 8.95
N PRO A 33 4.28 -9.72 9.82
CA PRO A 33 4.01 -9.92 11.24
C PRO A 33 2.52 -10.22 11.49
N PRO A 34 2.15 -11.33 12.17
CA PRO A 34 0.73 -11.67 12.41
C PRO A 34 -0.04 -10.57 13.15
N LYS A 35 0.63 -9.86 14.06
CA LYS A 35 0.07 -8.72 14.81
C LYS A 35 -0.35 -7.55 13.94
N SER A 36 0.15 -7.48 12.70
CA SER A 36 -0.13 -6.41 11.76
C SER A 36 -1.29 -6.74 10.80
N LEU A 37 -1.91 -7.93 10.90
CA LEU A 37 -2.94 -8.38 9.96
C LEU A 37 -4.09 -7.38 9.80
N ALA A 38 -4.68 -6.93 10.91
CA ALA A 38 -5.79 -5.96 10.87
C ALA A 38 -5.37 -4.62 10.25
N LEU A 39 -4.14 -4.17 10.50
CA LEU A 39 -3.61 -2.96 9.88
C LEU A 39 -3.35 -3.16 8.38
N PHE A 40 -2.84 -4.33 7.99
CA PHE A 40 -2.62 -4.69 6.61
C PHE A 40 -3.93 -4.69 5.81
N GLU A 41 -4.98 -5.33 6.33
CA GLU A 41 -6.34 -5.32 5.75
C GLU A 41 -6.87 -3.88 5.59
N ALA A 42 -6.73 -3.06 6.64
CA ALA A 42 -7.16 -1.67 6.60
C ALA A 42 -6.41 -0.87 5.52
N VAL A 43 -5.09 -1.02 5.41
CA VAL A 43 -4.28 -0.33 4.40
C VAL A 43 -4.69 -0.75 2.98
N VAL A 44 -4.90 -2.04 2.73
CA VAL A 44 -5.34 -2.54 1.41
C VAL A 44 -6.70 -1.92 1.03
N ASN A 45 -7.67 -1.92 1.93
CA ASN A 45 -8.99 -1.35 1.67
C ASN A 45 -8.95 0.17 1.48
N ILE A 46 -8.14 0.89 2.27
CA ILE A 46 -7.97 2.35 2.10
C ILE A 46 -7.37 2.66 0.72
N VAL A 47 -6.33 1.92 0.28
CA VAL A 47 -5.74 2.10 -1.05
C VAL A 47 -6.78 1.84 -2.13
N HIS A 48 -7.52 0.73 -2.04
CA HIS A 48 -8.56 0.38 -3.00
C HIS A 48 -9.66 1.46 -3.12
N HIS A 49 -10.07 2.08 -2.00
CA HIS A 49 -11.11 3.10 -1.99
C HIS A 49 -10.62 4.50 -2.36
N ALA A 50 -9.46 4.92 -1.87
CA ALA A 50 -8.95 6.28 -2.05
C ALA A 50 -8.19 6.47 -3.37
N ALA A 51 -7.57 5.41 -3.89
CA ALA A 51 -6.81 5.42 -5.13
C ALA A 51 -7.19 4.22 -6.03
N PRO A 52 -8.45 4.13 -6.50
CA PRO A 52 -8.94 2.97 -7.24
C PRO A 52 -8.22 2.70 -8.57
N GLY A 53 -7.52 3.69 -9.13
CA GLY A 53 -6.69 3.54 -10.33
C GLY A 53 -5.26 3.07 -10.07
N ALA A 54 -4.83 3.03 -8.80
CA ALA A 54 -3.49 2.58 -8.43
C ALA A 54 -3.45 1.05 -8.36
N ALA A 55 -2.44 0.45 -8.99
CA ALA A 55 -2.17 -0.96 -8.77
C ALA A 55 -1.60 -1.19 -7.36
N ILE A 56 -1.88 -2.34 -6.75
CA ILE A 56 -1.35 -2.70 -5.42
C ILE A 56 -0.24 -3.73 -5.59
N ALA A 57 0.96 -3.40 -5.12
CA ALA A 57 2.11 -4.29 -5.14
C ALA A 57 2.52 -4.71 -3.72
N PHE A 58 3.02 -5.94 -3.59
CA PHE A 58 3.65 -6.41 -2.37
C PHE A 58 5.13 -6.70 -2.60
N ASN A 59 5.98 -6.13 -1.76
CA ASN A 59 7.40 -6.44 -1.74
C ASN A 59 7.67 -7.60 -0.75
N THR A 60 8.87 -8.17 -0.82
CA THR A 60 9.36 -9.16 0.16
C THR A 60 10.43 -8.59 1.07
N LYS A 61 11.16 -7.58 0.58
CA LYS A 61 12.23 -6.88 1.29
C LYS A 61 12.37 -5.45 0.73
N PRO A 62 12.98 -4.51 1.45
CA PRO A 62 13.08 -3.12 0.97
C PRO A 62 13.67 -3.00 -0.44
N GLU A 63 14.64 -3.86 -0.78
CA GLU A 63 15.41 -3.81 -2.02
C GLU A 63 14.59 -4.23 -3.25
N ASP A 64 13.49 -4.99 -3.09
CA ASP A 64 12.67 -5.46 -4.22
C ASP A 64 11.44 -4.58 -4.49
N THR A 65 11.36 -3.41 -3.86
CA THR A 65 10.25 -2.44 -4.04
C THR A 65 10.04 -2.04 -5.50
N ALA A 66 11.12 -1.69 -6.21
CA ALA A 66 11.05 -1.31 -7.62
C ALA A 66 10.57 -2.48 -8.50
N ALA A 67 11.09 -3.68 -8.25
CA ALA A 67 10.65 -4.89 -8.95
C ALA A 67 9.17 -5.19 -8.64
N ALA A 68 8.72 -4.95 -7.40
CA ALA A 68 7.33 -5.13 -7.01
C ALA A 68 6.37 -4.20 -7.76
N ALA A 69 6.73 -2.92 -7.85
CA ALA A 69 5.97 -1.96 -8.64
C ALA A 69 5.96 -2.33 -10.12
N ALA A 70 7.11 -2.67 -10.70
CA ALA A 70 7.23 -3.04 -12.12
C ALA A 70 6.35 -4.23 -12.52
N ARG A 71 6.22 -5.25 -11.66
CA ARG A 71 5.32 -6.40 -11.90
C ARG A 71 3.85 -5.97 -12.06
N GLN A 72 3.42 -4.90 -11.38
CA GLN A 72 2.05 -4.43 -11.44
C GLN A 72 1.84 -3.39 -12.55
N LEU A 73 2.82 -2.52 -12.79
CA LEU A 73 2.74 -1.50 -13.85
C LEU A 73 2.86 -2.11 -15.26
N GLY A 74 3.54 -3.26 -15.39
CA GLY A 74 3.60 -4.01 -16.65
C GLY A 74 2.33 -4.82 -16.97
N LEU A 75 1.39 -4.94 -16.02
CA LEU A 75 0.06 -5.54 -16.25
C LEU A 75 -0.88 -4.45 -16.79
N GLY A 76 -0.61 -4.00 -18.02
CA GLY A 76 -1.50 -3.23 -18.90
C GLY A 76 -2.38 -2.15 -18.26
N ARG A 77 -1.94 -0.89 -18.39
CA ARG A 77 -2.84 0.27 -18.42
C ARG A 77 -3.00 0.75 -19.86
#